data_AF-A0A933HYM3-F1
#
_entry.id   AF-A0A933HYM3-F1
#
_cell.length_a   1.000
_cell.length_b   1.000
_cell.length_c   1.000
_cell.angle_alpha   90.00
_cell.angle_beta   90.00
_cell.angle_gamma   90.00
#
_symmetry.space_group_name_H-M   'P 1'
#
loop_
_entity.id
_entity.type
_entity.pdbx_description
1 polymer ?
#
loop_
_entity_poly.entity_id
_entity_poly.type
_entity_poly.pdbx_seq_one_letter_code
_entity_poly.pdbx_strand_id
1 'polypeptide(L)'
;MIGVVLTPTEIRGLPHEDLSRSVCVILDILRATSSMVTALAHGAAKIVPADSVEHAQQMAASLPGCLLAGERNRVRIPGFHLANSPPDFASPAVHRRTIIMATTNGTRAIHACRKAKAVYIASFLNISATARAVAVNLRQPGTGLSIVCAGTEAFFAWEDCLAAGCLVELVRKSLPSAEVSDAAMAVSAAYHLNRRGLTRSLKAGSNGRTLLKLGLGPDIDWCGRVDAFGVVGRLRVRQGLAAVVRTALALVLAAGLVSGCGKAPEVGGAKPAPQIKLKLLQAPQPGLDGWRSLAGKAVVIEFWATWCESCVEDIPHLNSLADRFRGRPVQFLSVTDEPEAVVVKFLKTHEMRGWVGLDPSGEALSAFGVRGRPRTVFLDQAGNVAGETFPTLLTPEMIEAVLKGKPSKLSPSESKTQGTGKALASASISLSSGSQPESSTGPGLREGRGMPLLNVLEDAFDVDPARIALGPGLEEDATYDYSVSVPLEAEADLPSFFQQAVRAGLGVKTKRETRPTDVLVLSGRPAPGRKLLLPARFKTSMEFRFGEGRVSGSGVEMTHVIKVLQSDAGKIIVDETGLEGRFDLSLTWAPPDDPGALAKAVREQWGLSLAPGRRPVRFLKVEKRY
;
A
#
# COMPACT_ATOMS: atom_id res chain seq x y z
N MET A 1 20.22 19.33 7.29
CA MET A 1 20.21 18.03 7.97
C MET A 1 20.49 16.91 6.96
N ILE A 2 21.29 15.92 7.34
CA ILE A 2 21.50 14.64 6.65
C ILE A 2 20.73 13.56 7.42
N GLY A 3 19.66 13.07 6.82
CA GLY A 3 18.81 12.01 7.32
C GLY A 3 19.07 10.69 6.59
N VAL A 4 18.82 9.58 7.30
CA VAL A 4 18.81 8.22 6.75
C VAL A 4 17.50 7.56 7.12
N VAL A 5 16.92 6.89 6.13
CA VAL A 5 15.73 6.07 6.23
C VAL A 5 16.13 4.64 5.86
N LEU A 6 15.87 3.69 6.73
CA LEU A 6 16.33 2.30 6.59
C LEU A 6 15.35 1.43 5.78
N THR A 7 14.12 1.89 5.61
CA THR A 7 13.09 1.28 4.76
C THR A 7 12.21 2.35 4.11
N PRO A 8 11.71 2.21 2.87
CA PRO A 8 10.89 3.25 2.23
C PRO A 8 9.60 3.60 2.99
N THR A 9 9.13 2.71 3.86
CA THR A 9 7.99 2.90 4.76
C THR A 9 8.23 3.97 5.82
N GLU A 10 9.47 4.13 6.31
CA GLU A 10 9.83 5.14 7.31
C GLU A 10 9.78 6.57 6.75
N ILE A 11 9.82 6.77 5.42
CA ILE A 11 9.70 8.09 4.79
C ILE A 11 8.39 8.78 5.18
N ARG A 12 7.33 8.00 5.43
CA ARG A 12 6.00 8.54 5.82
C ARG A 12 5.91 8.89 7.31
N GLY A 13 6.87 8.44 8.12
CA GLY A 13 6.92 8.66 9.57
C GLY A 13 7.85 9.77 10.03
N LEU A 14 8.59 10.43 9.12
CA LEU A 14 9.50 11.51 9.47
C LEU A 14 8.74 12.84 9.65
N PRO A 15 8.74 13.46 10.84
CA PRO A 15 7.88 14.60 11.18
C PRO A 15 8.21 15.93 10.48
N HIS A 16 9.18 15.98 9.55
CA HIS A 16 9.69 17.26 9.01
C HIS A 16 10.04 17.35 7.52
N GLU A 17 9.75 16.37 6.67
CA GLU A 17 10.24 16.44 5.29
C GLU A 17 9.15 16.78 4.26
N ASP A 18 8.96 18.08 4.05
CA ASP A 18 8.66 18.56 2.71
C ASP A 18 9.81 18.15 1.77
N LEU A 19 9.71 16.93 1.21
CA LEU A 19 10.73 16.38 0.30
C LEU A 19 11.03 17.32 -0.87
N SER A 20 10.13 18.25 -1.23
CA SER A 20 10.38 19.24 -2.28
C SER A 20 11.61 20.13 -2.01
N ARG A 21 12.08 20.17 -0.76
CA ARG A 21 13.32 20.85 -0.34
C ARG A 21 14.49 19.90 -0.07
N SER A 22 14.29 18.59 -0.21
CA SER A 22 15.32 17.58 0.05
C SER A 22 15.90 17.00 -1.24
N VAL A 23 17.19 16.70 -1.20
CA VAL A 23 17.86 15.82 -2.17
C VAL A 23 17.74 14.40 -1.64
N CYS A 24 17.19 13.49 -2.45
CA CYS A 24 17.08 12.08 -2.09
C CYS A 24 18.17 11.25 -2.78
N VAL A 25 18.73 10.27 -2.07
CA VAL A 25 19.63 9.26 -2.64
C VAL A 25 19.09 7.88 -2.32
N ILE A 26 18.76 7.11 -3.35
CA ILE A 26 18.22 5.76 -3.21
C ILE A 26 19.35 4.74 -3.22
N LEU A 27 19.28 3.77 -2.29
CA LEU A 27 20.20 2.65 -2.14
C LEU A 27 19.41 1.34 -2.21
N ASP A 28 19.77 0.47 -3.16
CA ASP A 28 19.29 -0.92 -3.28
C ASP A 28 20.51 -1.73 -3.75
N ILE A 29 21.43 -1.99 -2.81
CA ILE A 29 22.80 -2.43 -3.11
C ILE A 29 22.81 -3.83 -3.71
N LEU A 30 21.95 -4.71 -3.19
CA LEU A 30 21.75 -6.08 -3.64
C LEU A 30 20.30 -6.22 -4.15
N ARG A 31 20.00 -5.77 -5.38
CA ARG A 31 20.95 -5.47 -6.47
C ARG A 31 20.57 -4.25 -7.33
N ALA A 32 19.41 -3.64 -7.15
CA ALA A 32 18.84 -2.78 -8.19
C ALA A 32 19.69 -1.55 -8.51
N THR A 33 20.16 -0.77 -7.53
CA THR A 33 20.97 0.43 -7.83
C THR A 33 22.36 0.06 -8.33
N SER A 34 22.94 -1.05 -7.89
CA SER A 34 24.21 -1.56 -8.42
C SER A 34 24.10 -1.98 -9.89
N SER A 35 23.00 -2.63 -10.28
CA SER A 35 22.66 -2.96 -11.66
C SER A 35 22.50 -1.70 -12.52
N MET A 36 21.74 -0.72 -12.02
CA MET A 36 21.53 0.55 -12.73
C MET A 36 22.83 1.34 -12.93
N VAL A 37 23.68 1.42 -11.90
CA VAL A 37 24.97 2.09 -11.98
C VAL A 37 25.89 1.39 -12.97
N THR A 38 25.91 0.06 -12.96
CA THR A 38 26.70 -0.73 -13.92
C THR A 38 26.22 -0.49 -15.35
N ALA A 39 24.91 -0.48 -15.60
CA ALA A 39 24.35 -0.20 -16.91
C ALA A 39 24.73 1.19 -17.43
N LEU A 40 24.61 2.22 -16.59
CA LEU A 40 25.00 3.59 -16.95
C LEU A 40 26.51 3.68 -17.24
N ALA A 41 27.34 3.00 -16.47
CA ALA A 41 28.79 2.97 -16.67
C ALA A 41 29.19 2.32 -18.00
N HIS A 42 28.41 1.34 -18.48
CA HIS A 42 28.64 0.66 -19.77
C HIS A 42 27.87 1.31 -20.93
N GLY A 43 27.37 2.53 -20.73
CA GLY A 43 26.85 3.38 -21.79
C GLY A 43 25.38 3.14 -22.14
N ALA A 44 24.57 2.59 -21.24
CA ALA A 44 23.11 2.64 -21.39
C ALA A 44 22.66 4.09 -21.64
N ALA A 45 21.79 4.31 -22.63
CA ALA A 45 21.33 5.66 -22.98
C ALA A 45 20.46 6.27 -21.87
N LYS A 46 19.58 5.45 -21.28
CA LYS A 46 18.76 5.78 -20.11
C LYS A 46 18.19 4.51 -19.49
N ILE A 47 17.82 4.62 -18.22
CA ILE A 47 17.11 3.57 -17.48
C ILE A 47 15.73 4.11 -17.12
N VAL A 48 14.72 3.29 -17.34
CA VAL A 48 13.33 3.63 -17.10
C VAL A 48 12.76 2.65 -16.07
N PRO A 49 12.52 3.08 -14.83
CA PRO A 49 11.90 2.22 -13.83
C PRO A 49 10.44 1.96 -14.18
N ALA A 50 10.02 0.71 -14.06
CA ALA A 50 8.65 0.28 -14.28
C ALA A 50 8.00 -0.21 -12.98
N ASP A 51 6.70 0.07 -12.84
CA ASP A 51 5.92 -0.16 -11.62
C ASP A 51 5.51 -1.63 -11.46
N SER A 52 5.42 -2.34 -12.58
CA SER A 52 5.11 -3.77 -12.64
C SER A 52 5.78 -4.41 -13.85
N VAL A 53 5.67 -5.75 -13.96
CA VAL A 53 6.17 -6.49 -15.12
C VAL A 53 5.39 -6.08 -16.38
N GLU A 54 4.08 -5.94 -16.23
CA GLU A 54 3.13 -5.58 -17.28
C GLU A 54 3.40 -4.16 -17.77
N HIS A 55 3.62 -3.21 -16.84
CA HIS A 55 4.02 -1.85 -17.19
C HIS A 55 5.34 -1.86 -17.97
N ALA A 56 6.33 -2.66 -17.57
CA ALA A 56 7.58 -2.77 -18.32
C ALA A 56 7.37 -3.30 -19.74
N GLN A 57 6.55 -4.34 -19.90
CA GLN A 57 6.22 -4.93 -21.19
C GLN A 57 5.46 -3.96 -22.10
N GLN A 58 4.49 -3.21 -21.55
CA GLN A 58 3.76 -2.16 -22.28
C GLN A 58 4.68 -1.04 -22.75
N MET A 59 5.61 -0.59 -21.89
CA MET A 59 6.61 0.39 -22.28
C MET A 59 7.56 -0.14 -23.36
N ALA A 60 7.91 -1.42 -23.31
CA ALA A 60 8.76 -2.04 -24.33
C ALA A 60 8.06 -2.11 -25.69
N ALA A 61 6.75 -2.38 -25.72
CA ALA A 61 5.97 -2.40 -26.94
C ALA A 61 5.96 -1.05 -27.66
N SER A 62 6.01 0.06 -26.92
CA SER A 62 6.05 1.42 -27.46
C SER A 62 7.48 1.97 -27.67
N LEU A 63 8.52 1.20 -27.32
CA LEU A 63 9.92 1.63 -27.42
C LEU A 63 10.78 0.57 -28.14
N PRO A 64 10.76 0.55 -29.48
CA PRO A 64 11.56 -0.39 -30.27
C PRO A 64 13.04 -0.27 -29.92
N GLY A 65 13.71 -1.42 -29.74
CA GLY A 65 15.11 -1.43 -29.39
C GLY A 65 15.41 -1.06 -27.93
N CYS A 66 14.47 -1.24 -27.01
CA CYS A 66 14.77 -1.26 -25.58
C CYS A 66 15.31 -2.63 -25.14
N LEU A 67 15.75 -2.72 -23.88
CA LEU A 67 16.01 -3.97 -23.18
C LEU A 67 15.14 -4.01 -21.91
N LEU A 68 14.41 -5.11 -21.74
CA LEU A 68 13.71 -5.42 -20.50
C LEU A 68 14.68 -6.07 -19.52
N ALA A 69 14.74 -5.54 -18.29
CA ALA A 69 15.56 -6.07 -17.21
C ALA A 69 14.78 -6.10 -15.90
N GLY A 70 15.05 -7.08 -15.03
CA GLY A 70 14.32 -7.15 -13.77
C GLY A 70 14.28 -8.53 -13.14
N GLU A 71 13.64 -8.60 -11.99
CA GLU A 71 13.52 -9.83 -11.22
C GLU A 71 12.16 -9.96 -10.52
N ARG A 72 11.78 -11.22 -10.27
CA ARG A 72 10.78 -11.63 -9.28
C ARG A 72 11.36 -12.79 -8.49
N ASN A 73 11.26 -12.75 -7.17
CA ASN A 73 11.88 -13.73 -6.29
C ASN A 73 13.38 -13.94 -6.60
N ARG A 74 14.10 -12.87 -6.97
CA ARG A 74 15.53 -12.85 -7.30
C ARG A 74 15.91 -13.54 -8.61
N VAL A 75 14.93 -14.05 -9.37
CA VAL A 75 15.10 -14.71 -10.68
C VAL A 75 14.70 -13.77 -11.82
N ARG A 76 15.34 -13.90 -12.99
CA ARG A 76 14.98 -13.16 -14.21
C ARG A 76 13.52 -13.44 -14.57
N ILE A 77 12.78 -12.39 -14.89
CA ILE A 77 11.39 -12.49 -15.32
C ILE A 77 11.33 -13.17 -16.71
N PRO A 78 10.44 -14.16 -16.93
CA PRO A 78 10.24 -14.74 -18.26
C PRO A 78 9.91 -13.68 -19.31
N GLY A 79 10.56 -13.76 -20.47
CA GLY A 79 10.44 -12.76 -21.54
C GLY A 79 11.29 -11.50 -21.36
N PHE A 80 12.03 -11.36 -20.25
CA PHE A 80 12.99 -10.27 -20.07
C PHE A 80 14.36 -10.65 -20.63
N HIS A 81 15.09 -9.64 -21.11
CA HIS A 81 16.39 -9.84 -21.75
C HIS A 81 17.46 -10.07 -20.68
N LEU A 82 17.48 -9.24 -19.63
CA LEU A 82 18.48 -9.25 -18.56
C LEU A 82 17.83 -9.55 -17.20
N ALA A 83 18.58 -10.17 -16.29
CA ALA A 83 18.17 -10.29 -14.90
C ALA A 83 18.41 -8.97 -14.15
N ASN A 84 18.33 -9.01 -12.82
CA ASN A 84 18.82 -7.93 -11.94
C ASN A 84 20.24 -8.23 -11.42
N SER A 85 21.09 -8.87 -12.21
CA SER A 85 22.50 -9.14 -11.88
C SER A 85 23.38 -8.04 -12.50
N PRO A 86 24.16 -7.27 -11.72
CA PRO A 86 24.99 -6.19 -12.26
C PRO A 86 25.98 -6.63 -13.35
N PRO A 87 26.68 -7.78 -13.25
CA PRO A 87 27.49 -8.33 -14.34
C PRO A 87 26.77 -8.43 -15.69
N ASP A 88 25.47 -8.77 -15.72
CA ASP A 88 24.70 -8.84 -16.98
C ASP A 88 24.70 -7.51 -17.74
N PHE A 89 24.79 -6.39 -17.02
CA PHE A 89 24.77 -5.05 -17.58
C PHE A 89 26.14 -4.56 -18.08
N ALA A 90 27.21 -5.33 -17.83
CA ALA A 90 28.54 -5.06 -18.39
C ALA A 90 28.68 -5.55 -19.86
N SER A 91 27.61 -6.09 -20.43
CA SER A 91 27.56 -6.58 -21.81
C SER A 91 27.58 -5.44 -22.85
N PRO A 92 28.26 -5.60 -24.01
CA PRO A 92 28.15 -4.68 -25.14
C PRO A 92 26.71 -4.45 -25.62
N ALA A 93 25.81 -5.41 -25.37
CA ALA A 93 24.39 -5.30 -25.71
C ALA A 93 23.69 -4.12 -25.02
N VAL A 94 24.23 -3.60 -23.91
CA VAL A 94 23.67 -2.46 -23.16
C VAL A 94 23.98 -1.11 -23.82
N HIS A 95 25.06 -1.02 -24.59
CA HIS A 95 25.56 0.26 -25.10
C HIS A 95 24.51 1.00 -25.95
N ARG A 96 24.25 2.26 -25.62
CA ARG A 96 23.24 3.15 -26.24
C ARG A 96 21.79 2.64 -26.21
N ARG A 97 21.50 1.57 -25.47
CA ARG A 97 20.13 1.06 -25.32
C ARG A 97 19.38 1.77 -24.22
N THR A 98 18.07 1.87 -24.38
CA THR A 98 17.17 2.19 -23.26
C THR A 98 16.87 0.91 -22.51
N ILE A 99 17.06 0.91 -21.19
CA ILE A 99 16.72 -0.22 -20.33
C ILE A 99 15.44 0.11 -19.58
N ILE A 100 14.44 -0.77 -19.67
CA ILE A 100 13.23 -0.70 -18.88
C ILE A 100 13.37 -1.73 -17.77
N MET A 101 13.31 -1.28 -16.51
CA MET A 101 13.69 -2.09 -15.37
C MET A 101 12.55 -2.22 -14.36
N ALA A 102 12.11 -3.46 -14.10
CA ALA A 102 11.07 -3.77 -13.10
C ALA A 102 11.69 -4.55 -11.92
N THR A 103 11.79 -3.91 -10.76
CA THR A 103 12.31 -4.54 -9.53
C THR A 103 11.40 -4.32 -8.34
N THR A 104 11.43 -5.26 -7.40
CA THR A 104 10.51 -5.30 -6.25
C THR A 104 10.75 -4.13 -5.27
N ASN A 105 12.02 -3.78 -5.01
CA ASN A 105 12.40 -2.80 -3.98
C ASN A 105 12.72 -1.43 -4.59
N GLY A 106 13.53 -1.40 -5.66
CA GLY A 106 13.93 -0.18 -6.36
C GLY A 106 12.76 0.71 -6.81
N THR A 107 11.68 0.15 -7.36
CA THR A 107 10.52 0.96 -7.79
C THR A 107 9.81 1.63 -6.61
N ARG A 108 9.66 0.94 -5.47
CA ARG A 108 9.05 1.50 -4.25
C ARG A 108 9.85 2.69 -3.71
N ALA A 109 11.18 2.56 -3.64
CA ALA A 109 12.06 3.63 -3.21
C ALA A 109 12.01 4.83 -4.17
N ILE A 110 11.97 4.58 -5.49
CA ILE A 110 11.82 5.65 -6.50
C ILE A 110 10.50 6.41 -6.30
N HIS A 111 9.38 5.70 -6.08
CA HIS A 111 8.07 6.34 -5.84
C HIS A 111 8.06 7.21 -4.60
N ALA A 112 8.65 6.74 -3.50
CA ALA A 112 8.72 7.48 -2.26
C ALA A 112 9.47 8.82 -2.41
N CYS A 113 10.47 8.88 -3.30
CA CYS A 113 11.27 10.08 -3.54
C CYS A 113 10.76 10.99 -4.68
N ARG A 114 9.63 10.70 -5.35
CA ARG A 114 9.21 11.43 -6.58
C ARG A 114 8.99 12.94 -6.39
N LYS A 115 8.66 13.37 -5.19
CA LYS A 115 8.46 14.79 -4.85
C LYS A 115 9.75 15.52 -4.48
N ALA A 116 10.88 14.81 -4.45
CA ALA A 116 12.14 15.38 -4.03
C ALA A 116 12.67 16.45 -5.01
N LYS A 117 13.42 17.42 -4.49
CA LYS A 117 14.10 18.45 -5.30
C LYS A 117 15.01 17.82 -6.37
N ALA A 118 15.71 16.75 -5.98
CA ALA A 118 16.48 15.90 -6.87
C ALA A 118 16.54 14.49 -6.29
N VAL A 119 16.54 13.48 -7.18
CA VAL A 119 16.70 12.08 -6.78
C VAL A 119 17.91 11.50 -7.50
N TYR A 120 18.80 10.91 -6.73
CA TYR A 120 19.97 10.19 -7.20
C TYR A 120 19.86 8.70 -6.84
N ILE A 121 20.54 7.85 -7.60
CA ILE A 121 20.79 6.47 -7.21
C ILE A 121 22.26 6.33 -6.85
N ALA A 122 22.54 5.53 -5.81
CA ALA A 122 23.91 5.19 -5.45
C ALA A 122 24.05 3.70 -5.16
N SER A 123 25.27 3.22 -5.37
CA SER A 123 25.77 1.95 -4.87
C SER A 123 27.23 2.17 -4.44
N PHE A 124 27.87 1.17 -3.82
CA PHE A 124 29.32 1.26 -3.56
C PHE A 124 30.12 1.55 -4.84
N LEU A 125 29.63 1.08 -6.00
CA LEU A 125 30.30 1.23 -7.28
C LEU A 125 30.52 2.70 -7.71
N ASN A 126 29.69 3.64 -7.25
CA ASN A 126 29.78 5.06 -7.64
C ASN A 126 29.63 6.04 -6.46
N ILE A 127 29.86 5.57 -5.24
CA ILE A 127 29.44 6.26 -4.02
C ILE A 127 30.10 7.62 -3.84
N SER A 128 31.39 7.76 -4.17
CA SER A 128 32.10 9.04 -4.10
C SER A 128 31.66 10.03 -5.18
N ALA A 129 31.35 9.54 -6.38
CA ALA A 129 30.82 10.38 -7.46
C ALA A 129 29.45 10.95 -7.08
N THR A 130 28.57 10.10 -6.54
CA THR A 130 27.25 10.55 -6.06
C THR A 130 27.38 11.49 -4.86
N ALA A 131 28.25 11.22 -3.90
CA ALA A 131 28.49 12.11 -2.76
C ALA A 131 28.88 13.53 -3.20
N ARG A 132 29.80 13.65 -4.17
CA ARG A 132 30.19 14.95 -4.74
C ARG A 132 29.02 15.65 -5.43
N ALA A 133 28.25 14.94 -6.25
CA ALA A 133 27.11 15.51 -6.97
C ALA A 133 26.01 15.99 -6.01
N VAL A 134 25.74 15.23 -4.94
CA VAL A 134 24.77 15.58 -3.91
C VAL A 134 25.26 16.79 -3.10
N ALA A 135 26.53 16.81 -2.67
CA ALA A 135 27.10 17.91 -1.89
C ALA A 135 26.98 19.28 -2.60
N VAL A 136 27.10 19.32 -3.94
CA VAL A 136 26.87 20.55 -4.73
C VAL A 136 25.45 21.08 -4.55
N ASN A 137 24.43 20.21 -4.54
CA ASN A 137 23.03 20.61 -4.39
C ASN A 137 22.70 21.06 -2.96
N LEU A 138 23.41 20.53 -1.97
CA LEU A 138 23.21 20.83 -0.54
C LEU A 138 23.83 22.15 -0.09
N ARG A 139 24.63 22.82 -0.93
CA ARG A 139 25.14 24.18 -0.64
C ARG A 139 24.05 25.24 -0.58
N GLN A 140 22.85 24.96 -1.10
CA GLN A 140 21.73 25.89 -1.06
C GLN A 140 21.09 25.90 0.33
N PRO A 141 20.89 27.08 0.96
CA PRO A 141 20.25 27.19 2.28
C PRO A 141 18.91 26.45 2.32
N GLY A 142 18.65 25.75 3.43
CA GLY A 142 17.40 25.02 3.65
C GLY A 142 17.24 23.73 2.82
N THR A 143 18.28 23.25 2.15
CA THR A 143 18.24 21.97 1.42
C THR A 143 18.71 20.82 2.31
N GLY A 144 17.85 19.82 2.54
CA GLY A 144 18.17 18.60 3.28
C GLY A 144 18.70 17.47 2.38
N LEU A 145 19.34 16.46 2.99
CA LEU A 145 19.68 15.19 2.34
C LEU A 145 18.91 14.07 3.02
N SER A 146 18.14 13.31 2.24
CA SER A 146 17.44 12.10 2.70
C SER A 146 18.01 10.88 1.97
N ILE A 147 18.77 10.04 2.67
CA ILE A 147 19.29 8.78 2.13
C ILE A 147 18.24 7.70 2.39
N VAL A 148 17.81 7.03 1.33
CA VAL A 148 16.68 6.10 1.34
C VAL A 148 17.18 4.70 1.00
N CYS A 149 17.23 3.84 2.01
CA CYS A 149 17.47 2.41 1.82
C CYS A 149 16.17 1.75 1.31
N ALA A 150 16.29 0.93 0.26
CA ALA A 150 15.14 0.25 -0.33
C ALA A 150 14.69 -0.94 0.52
N GLY A 151 15.59 -1.52 1.31
CA GLY A 151 15.30 -2.67 2.15
C GLY A 151 15.12 -3.95 1.34
N THR A 152 14.86 -5.06 2.03
CA THR A 152 14.47 -6.34 1.41
C THR A 152 13.12 -6.75 1.96
N GLU A 153 12.11 -6.89 1.09
CA GLU A 153 10.76 -7.33 1.51
C GLU A 153 10.15 -6.44 2.61
N ALA A 154 10.41 -5.12 2.54
CA ALA A 154 10.01 -4.10 3.54
C ALA A 154 10.76 -4.14 4.87
N PHE A 155 11.75 -5.01 5.03
CA PHE A 155 12.64 -5.05 6.19
C PHE A 155 13.97 -4.36 5.93
N PHE A 156 14.65 -4.02 7.03
CA PHE A 156 16.01 -3.50 7.04
C PHE A 156 16.98 -4.36 6.21
N ALA A 157 17.70 -3.72 5.29
CA ALA A 157 18.76 -4.34 4.50
C ALA A 157 20.13 -3.91 5.02
N TRP A 158 20.96 -4.89 5.38
CA TRP A 158 22.29 -4.66 5.96
C TRP A 158 23.23 -3.98 4.96
N GLU A 159 23.18 -4.41 3.72
CA GLU A 159 23.95 -3.86 2.60
C GLU A 159 23.63 -2.38 2.35
N ASP A 160 22.35 -2.00 2.39
CA ASP A 160 21.90 -0.62 2.18
C ASP A 160 22.34 0.25 3.34
N CYS A 161 22.24 -0.26 4.58
CA CYS A 161 22.74 0.40 5.78
C CYS A 161 24.25 0.71 5.69
N LEU A 162 25.07 -0.26 5.29
CA LEU A 162 26.51 -0.04 5.11
C LEU A 162 26.81 0.99 4.03
N ALA A 163 26.06 0.99 2.92
CA ALA A 163 26.22 2.00 1.88
C ALA A 163 25.75 3.38 2.33
N ALA A 164 24.67 3.47 3.11
CA ALA A 164 24.20 4.72 3.70
C ALA A 164 25.28 5.32 4.60
N GLY A 165 25.90 4.52 5.48
CA GLY A 165 27.01 4.96 6.32
C GLY A 165 28.20 5.50 5.54
N CYS A 166 28.61 4.79 4.48
CA CYS A 166 29.67 5.26 3.60
C CYS A 166 29.34 6.61 2.95
N LEU A 167 28.10 6.76 2.44
CA LEU A 167 27.64 8.00 1.81
C LEU A 167 27.56 9.17 2.81
N VAL A 168 27.07 8.92 4.03
CA VAL A 168 27.04 9.93 5.10
C VAL A 168 28.46 10.41 5.41
N GLU A 169 29.43 9.51 5.61
CA GLU A 169 30.82 9.89 5.89
C GLU A 169 31.41 10.76 4.76
N LEU A 170 31.15 10.41 3.50
CA LEU A 170 31.66 11.15 2.33
C LEU A 170 31.01 12.54 2.19
N VAL A 171 29.70 12.64 2.39
CA VAL A 171 29.00 13.93 2.32
C VAL A 171 29.42 14.84 3.49
N ARG A 172 29.54 14.31 4.72
CA ARG A 172 29.99 15.08 5.89
C ARG A 172 31.39 15.65 5.73
N LYS A 173 32.31 14.94 5.06
CA LYS A 173 33.64 15.49 4.73
C LYS A 173 33.56 16.74 3.85
N SER A 174 32.55 16.80 2.98
CA SER A 174 32.32 17.94 2.08
C SER A 174 31.49 19.05 2.72
N LEU A 175 30.73 18.73 3.78
CA LEU A 175 29.83 19.63 4.50
C LEU A 175 29.97 19.42 6.03
N PRO A 176 31.09 19.85 6.66
CA PRO A 176 31.37 19.53 8.06
C PRO A 176 30.36 20.12 9.05
N SER A 177 29.68 21.21 8.68
CA SER A 177 28.67 21.89 9.49
C SER A 177 27.26 21.32 9.33
N ALA A 178 27.06 20.28 8.50
CA ALA A 178 25.75 19.69 8.31
C ALA A 178 25.33 18.86 9.54
N GLU A 179 24.17 19.18 10.11
CA GLU A 179 23.51 18.35 11.11
C GLU A 179 23.23 16.95 10.58
N VAL A 180 23.35 15.94 11.43
CA VAL A 180 23.12 14.53 11.12
C VAL A 180 22.05 13.97 12.05
N SER A 181 21.15 13.14 11.53
CA SER A 181 20.18 12.44 12.38
C SER A 181 20.80 11.25 13.12
N ASP A 182 20.12 10.75 14.14
CA ASP A 182 20.54 9.56 14.90
C ASP A 182 20.72 8.34 14.00
N ALA A 183 19.79 8.14 13.06
CA ALA A 183 19.92 7.08 12.06
C ALA A 183 21.19 7.25 11.21
N ALA A 184 21.52 8.49 10.79
CA ALA A 184 22.75 8.77 10.04
C ALA A 184 24.02 8.49 10.85
N MET A 185 24.01 8.77 12.17
CA MET A 185 25.09 8.42 13.07
C MET A 185 25.24 6.90 13.22
N ALA A 186 24.13 6.18 13.42
CA ALA A 186 24.12 4.74 13.60
C ALA A 186 24.68 4.00 12.37
N VAL A 187 24.23 4.37 11.15
CA VAL A 187 24.73 3.72 9.93
C VAL A 187 26.20 4.07 9.65
N SER A 188 26.66 5.27 10.02
CA SER A 188 28.08 5.65 9.91
C SER A 188 28.95 4.74 10.78
N ALA A 189 28.55 4.50 12.03
CA ALA A 189 29.25 3.58 12.93
C ALA A 189 29.25 2.15 12.39
N ALA A 190 28.10 1.67 11.89
CA ALA A 190 27.98 0.34 11.28
C ALA A 190 28.95 0.18 10.08
N TYR A 191 29.00 1.17 9.18
CA TYR A 191 29.96 1.17 8.09
C TYR A 191 31.41 1.18 8.58
N HIS A 192 31.73 2.03 9.56
CA HIS A 192 33.09 2.15 10.10
C HIS A 192 33.63 0.82 10.63
N LEU A 193 32.79 0.05 11.33
CA LEU A 193 33.12 -1.26 11.88
C LEU A 193 33.33 -2.33 10.80
N ASN A 194 32.64 -2.20 9.65
CA ASN A 194 32.61 -3.23 8.61
C ASN A 194 33.46 -2.92 7.37
N ARG A 195 33.91 -1.68 7.17
CA ARG A 195 34.59 -1.23 5.94
C ARG A 195 35.83 -2.03 5.54
N ARG A 196 36.60 -2.55 6.50
CA ARG A 196 37.80 -3.39 6.23
C ARG A 196 37.47 -4.77 5.67
N GLY A 197 36.24 -5.24 5.89
CA GLY A 197 35.74 -6.53 5.42
C GLY A 197 34.43 -6.40 4.66
N LEU A 198 34.24 -5.30 3.91
CA LEU A 198 32.95 -4.91 3.34
C LEU A 198 32.25 -6.06 2.61
N THR A 199 32.90 -6.67 1.62
CA THR A 199 32.32 -7.77 0.84
C THR A 199 31.96 -8.98 1.70
N ARG A 200 32.77 -9.28 2.74
CA ARG A 200 32.46 -10.33 3.72
C ARG A 200 31.20 -9.98 4.50
N SER A 201 31.06 -8.72 4.94
CA SER A 201 29.87 -8.24 5.64
C SER A 201 28.62 -8.24 4.76
N LEU A 202 28.75 -7.90 3.47
CA LEU A 202 27.65 -8.03 2.50
C LEU A 202 27.18 -9.48 2.37
N LYS A 203 28.12 -10.43 2.27
CA LYS A 203 27.82 -11.87 2.23
C LYS A 203 27.16 -12.39 3.51
N ALA A 204 27.49 -11.81 4.67
CA ALA A 204 26.94 -12.21 5.97
C ALA A 204 25.51 -11.69 6.22
N GLY A 205 25.11 -10.58 5.58
CA GLY A 205 23.76 -10.03 5.66
C GLY A 205 22.68 -11.02 5.22
N SER A 206 21.44 -10.84 5.68
CA SER A 206 20.33 -11.77 5.39
C SER A 206 20.14 -11.99 3.88
N ASN A 207 20.03 -10.90 3.12
CA ASN A 207 19.89 -10.95 1.65
C ASN A 207 21.13 -11.53 0.96
N GLY A 208 22.33 -11.17 1.44
CA GLY A 208 23.59 -11.74 0.95
C GLY A 208 23.67 -13.27 1.11
N ARG A 209 23.27 -13.81 2.28
CA ARG A 209 23.19 -15.27 2.50
C ARG A 209 22.17 -15.93 1.58
N THR A 210 21.03 -15.27 1.32
CA THR A 210 20.03 -15.76 0.37
C THR A 210 20.59 -15.82 -1.06
N LEU A 211 21.29 -14.77 -1.51
CA LEU A 211 21.92 -14.75 -2.84
C LEU A 211 23.02 -15.81 -2.98
N LEU A 212 23.80 -16.06 -1.92
CA LEU A 212 24.80 -17.14 -1.92
C LEU A 212 24.15 -18.53 -2.13
N LYS A 213 23.02 -18.81 -1.47
CA LYS A 213 22.28 -20.06 -1.64
C LYS A 213 21.76 -20.24 -3.08
N LEU A 214 21.49 -19.15 -3.78
CA LEU A 214 21.05 -19.14 -5.18
C LEU A 214 22.22 -19.16 -6.19
N GLY A 215 23.46 -19.31 -5.73
CA GLY A 215 24.65 -19.28 -6.60
C GLY A 215 25.04 -17.88 -7.10
N LEU A 216 24.43 -16.82 -6.57
CA LEU A 216 24.66 -15.43 -6.99
C LEU A 216 25.77 -14.74 -6.17
N GLY A 217 26.73 -15.50 -5.66
CA GLY A 217 27.91 -14.96 -4.96
C GLY A 217 28.71 -13.93 -5.76
N PRO A 218 28.96 -14.13 -7.06
CA PRO A 218 29.65 -13.16 -7.90
C PRO A 218 28.98 -11.78 -7.96
N ASP A 219 27.64 -11.71 -7.85
CA ASP A 219 26.93 -10.43 -7.81
C ASP A 219 27.28 -9.64 -6.54
N ILE A 220 27.43 -10.31 -5.40
CA ILE A 220 27.81 -9.68 -4.14
C ILE A 220 29.24 -9.15 -4.21
N ASP A 221 30.15 -9.93 -4.82
CA ASP A 221 31.53 -9.52 -5.05
C ASP A 221 31.59 -8.30 -5.99
N TRP A 222 30.76 -8.28 -7.03
CA TRP A 222 30.63 -7.13 -7.92
C TRP A 222 30.15 -5.89 -7.17
N CYS A 223 29.03 -6.00 -6.43
CA CYS A 223 28.44 -4.90 -5.66
C CYS A 223 29.34 -4.37 -4.54
N GLY A 224 30.25 -5.20 -4.00
CA GLY A 224 31.18 -4.82 -2.94
C GLY A 224 32.35 -3.94 -3.40
N ARG A 225 32.54 -3.74 -4.71
CA ARG A 225 33.60 -2.87 -5.23
C ARG A 225 33.24 -1.40 -5.00
N VAL A 226 34.15 -0.67 -4.36
CA VAL A 226 33.96 0.75 -4.03
C VAL A 226 34.57 1.61 -5.14
N ASP A 227 33.80 2.57 -5.64
CA ASP A 227 34.20 3.57 -6.63
C ASP A 227 34.76 2.98 -7.94
N ALA A 228 34.21 1.86 -8.38
CA ALA A 228 34.54 1.24 -9.67
C ALA A 228 34.15 2.12 -10.87
N PHE A 229 33.16 3.01 -10.72
CA PHE A 229 32.62 3.85 -11.79
C PHE A 229 32.41 5.31 -11.36
N GLY A 230 32.73 6.25 -12.24
CA GLY A 230 32.52 7.69 -12.03
C GLY A 230 31.14 8.22 -12.43
N VAL A 231 30.21 7.36 -12.86
CA VAL A 231 28.88 7.79 -13.33
C VAL A 231 27.95 8.15 -12.18
N VAL A 232 27.08 9.14 -12.42
CA VAL A 232 26.07 9.56 -11.44
C VAL A 232 24.69 9.35 -12.05
N GLY A 233 23.89 8.46 -11.46
CA GLY A 233 22.51 8.25 -11.86
C GLY A 233 21.61 9.29 -11.19
N ARG A 234 20.95 10.13 -12.00
CA ARG A 234 19.96 11.12 -11.55
C ARG A 234 18.62 10.86 -12.22
N LEU A 235 17.56 10.76 -11.44
CA LEU A 235 16.21 10.63 -11.96
C LEU A 235 15.77 11.96 -12.58
N ARG A 236 15.30 11.90 -13.84
CA ARG A 236 14.64 13.03 -14.50
C ARG A 236 13.14 12.75 -14.53
N VAL A 237 12.38 13.53 -13.78
CA VAL A 237 10.92 13.52 -13.90
C VAL A 237 10.58 14.29 -15.18
N ARG A 238 10.01 13.61 -16.19
CA ARG A 238 9.44 14.28 -17.36
C ARG A 238 8.27 15.13 -16.86
N GLN A 239 8.46 16.44 -16.79
CA GLN A 239 7.33 17.36 -16.71
C GLN A 239 6.56 17.19 -18.02
N GLY A 240 5.26 16.88 -17.94
CA GLY A 240 4.40 16.88 -19.12
C GLY A 240 4.45 18.24 -19.83
N LEU A 241 4.16 18.24 -21.13
CA LEU A 241 4.19 19.40 -22.04
C LEU A 241 3.54 20.69 -21.48
N ALA A 242 2.63 20.55 -20.51
CA ALA A 242 1.97 21.64 -19.78
C ALA A 242 2.90 22.66 -19.10
N ALA A 243 4.12 22.28 -18.71
CA ALA A 243 5.06 23.19 -18.05
C ALA A 243 5.72 24.19 -19.02
N VAL A 244 6.00 23.77 -20.26
CA VAL A 244 6.62 24.63 -21.30
C VAL A 244 5.61 25.63 -21.84
N VAL A 245 4.34 25.22 -21.97
CA VAL A 245 3.24 26.10 -22.39
C VAL A 245 2.98 27.20 -21.36
N ARG A 246 3.17 26.94 -20.06
CA ARG A 246 2.99 27.94 -18.99
C ARG A 246 4.02 29.08 -19.04
N THR A 247 5.26 28.81 -19.43
CA THR A 247 6.29 29.86 -19.55
C THR A 247 6.09 30.72 -20.80
N ALA A 248 5.61 30.12 -21.89
CA ALA A 248 5.27 30.85 -23.12
C ALA A 248 4.00 31.71 -22.96
N LEU A 249 2.99 31.22 -22.22
CA LEU A 249 1.73 31.94 -22.02
C LEU A 249 1.88 33.12 -21.03
N ALA A 250 2.79 33.02 -20.05
CA ALA A 250 3.06 34.11 -19.09
C ALA A 250 3.71 35.34 -19.76
N LEU A 251 4.50 35.15 -20.83
CA LEU A 251 5.07 36.25 -21.61
C LEU A 251 4.05 36.92 -22.54
N VAL A 252 3.02 36.19 -22.98
CA VAL A 252 1.92 36.74 -23.80
C VAL A 252 0.87 37.46 -22.94
N LEU A 253 0.66 37.02 -21.69
CA LEU A 253 -0.29 37.64 -20.76
C LEU A 253 0.25 38.90 -20.04
N ALA A 254 1.57 39.12 -20.01
CA ALA A 254 2.15 40.33 -19.41
C ALA A 254 1.99 41.60 -20.28
N ALA A 255 1.55 41.47 -21.53
CA ALA A 255 1.37 42.60 -22.45
C ALA A 255 -0.10 43.06 -22.60
N GLY A 256 -1.06 42.39 -21.96
CA GLY A 256 -2.48 42.67 -22.15
C GLY A 256 -3.27 42.78 -20.85
N LEU A 257 -3.74 44.01 -20.57
CA LEU A 257 -4.85 44.40 -19.69
C LEU A 257 -4.52 44.83 -18.25
N VAL A 258 -4.35 46.15 -18.15
CA VAL A 258 -4.77 47.00 -17.04
C VAL A 258 -6.30 46.92 -16.83
N SER A 259 -6.71 47.04 -15.57
CA SER A 259 -8.07 47.26 -15.02
C SER A 259 -9.00 46.06 -14.82
N GLY A 260 -9.32 45.80 -13.54
CA GLY A 260 -10.45 44.98 -13.13
C GLY A 260 -10.31 44.39 -11.73
N CYS A 261 -10.43 45.22 -10.69
CA CYS A 261 -10.53 44.75 -9.31
C CYS A 261 -11.87 44.00 -9.13
N GLY A 262 -11.81 42.67 -9.04
CA GLY A 262 -12.97 41.81 -8.76
C GLY A 262 -12.59 40.81 -7.68
N LYS A 263 -13.28 40.88 -6.53
CA LYS A 263 -13.12 39.94 -5.41
C LYS A 263 -13.26 38.49 -5.91
N ALA A 264 -12.39 37.62 -5.41
CA ALA A 264 -12.54 36.17 -5.55
C ALA A 264 -13.85 35.72 -4.87
N PRO A 265 -14.72 34.94 -5.52
CA PRO A 265 -15.89 34.38 -4.86
C PRO A 265 -15.48 33.22 -3.93
N GLU A 266 -16.05 33.24 -2.72
CA GLU A 266 -15.93 32.20 -1.70
C GLU A 266 -16.77 30.94 -2.01
N VAL A 267 -16.48 29.89 -1.24
CA VAL A 267 -16.83 28.47 -1.36
C VAL A 267 -18.34 28.16 -1.49
N GLY A 268 -18.68 27.26 -2.43
CA GLY A 268 -20.03 26.69 -2.62
C GLY A 268 -20.41 26.19 -4.04
N GLY A 269 -19.50 26.14 -5.02
CA GLY A 269 -19.86 25.94 -6.43
C GLY A 269 -19.71 24.49 -6.95
N ALA A 270 -20.78 23.96 -7.55
CA ALA A 270 -20.74 22.76 -8.38
C ALA A 270 -19.66 22.93 -9.48
N LYS A 271 -18.69 22.01 -9.55
CA LYS A 271 -17.60 22.08 -10.53
C LYS A 271 -18.07 21.52 -11.86
N PRO A 272 -18.07 22.30 -12.97
CA PRO A 272 -18.40 21.77 -14.28
C PRO A 272 -17.52 20.56 -14.62
N ALA A 273 -18.12 19.50 -15.14
CA ALA A 273 -17.36 18.35 -15.59
C ALA A 273 -16.46 18.73 -16.78
N PRO A 274 -15.24 18.15 -16.87
CA PRO A 274 -14.39 18.32 -18.05
C PRO A 274 -15.17 17.99 -19.33
N GLN A 275 -15.00 18.78 -20.38
CA GLN A 275 -15.59 18.45 -21.67
C GLN A 275 -14.81 17.29 -22.29
N ILE A 276 -15.52 16.27 -22.75
CA ILE A 276 -14.94 15.09 -23.38
C ILE A 276 -15.58 14.85 -24.74
N LYS A 277 -14.83 14.19 -25.62
CA LYS A 277 -15.31 13.74 -26.92
C LYS A 277 -15.09 12.24 -27.05
N LEU A 278 -16.17 11.48 -27.23
CA LEU A 278 -16.13 10.02 -27.29
C LEU A 278 -16.85 9.51 -28.53
N LYS A 279 -16.31 8.47 -29.16
CA LYS A 279 -17.11 7.60 -30.03
C LYS A 279 -17.96 6.69 -29.14
N LEU A 280 -19.25 6.54 -29.45
CA LEU A 280 -20.17 5.72 -28.66
C LEU A 280 -20.54 4.43 -29.37
N LEU A 281 -20.63 3.35 -28.59
CA LEU A 281 -21.23 2.08 -28.92
C LEU A 281 -22.49 1.89 -28.06
N GLN A 282 -23.47 1.14 -28.58
CA GLN A 282 -24.74 0.86 -27.88
C GLN A 282 -25.52 2.12 -27.46
N ALA A 283 -25.38 3.20 -28.25
CA ALA A 283 -26.05 4.48 -28.04
C ALA A 283 -26.87 4.85 -29.30
N PRO A 284 -27.95 5.63 -29.17
CA PRO A 284 -28.75 6.11 -30.30
C PRO A 284 -28.01 7.12 -31.19
N GLN A 285 -26.84 7.59 -30.75
CA GLN A 285 -25.99 8.55 -31.44
C GLN A 285 -24.56 8.00 -31.55
N PRO A 286 -23.82 8.34 -32.62
CA PRO A 286 -22.50 7.75 -32.89
C PRO A 286 -21.38 8.28 -31.99
N GLY A 287 -21.63 9.36 -31.25
CA GLY A 287 -20.63 9.98 -30.40
C GLY A 287 -21.22 10.92 -29.35
N LEU A 288 -20.36 11.35 -28.44
CA LEU A 288 -20.62 12.35 -27.41
C LEU A 288 -19.63 13.49 -27.60
N ASP A 289 -20.11 14.73 -27.71
CA ASP A 289 -19.29 15.94 -27.78
C ASP A 289 -19.75 16.90 -26.67
N GLY A 290 -19.06 16.83 -25.54
CA GLY A 290 -19.48 17.45 -24.28
C GLY A 290 -20.77 16.85 -23.70
N TRP A 291 -21.36 17.54 -22.72
CA TRP A 291 -22.49 17.03 -21.95
C TRP A 291 -23.86 17.47 -22.49
N ARG A 292 -23.89 18.29 -23.55
CA ARG A 292 -25.11 18.94 -24.04
C ARG A 292 -26.19 17.95 -24.49
N SER A 293 -25.82 16.84 -25.13
CA SER A 293 -26.78 15.81 -25.55
C SER A 293 -27.37 15.01 -24.38
N LEU A 294 -26.80 15.16 -23.18
CA LEU A 294 -27.26 14.56 -21.93
C LEU A 294 -27.79 15.62 -20.94
N ALA A 295 -28.00 16.86 -21.39
CA ALA A 295 -28.53 17.93 -20.55
C ALA A 295 -29.87 17.52 -19.92
N GLY A 296 -30.04 17.81 -18.62
CA GLY A 296 -31.22 17.42 -17.85
C GLY A 296 -31.20 15.97 -17.36
N LYS A 297 -30.19 15.16 -17.69
CA LYS A 297 -29.97 13.83 -17.11
C LYS A 297 -28.79 13.84 -16.15
N ALA A 298 -28.91 13.11 -15.05
CA ALA A 298 -27.73 12.72 -14.29
C ALA A 298 -26.93 11.69 -15.10
N VAL A 299 -25.60 11.72 -15.02
CA VAL A 299 -24.74 10.79 -15.76
C VAL A 299 -23.91 9.98 -14.76
N VAL A 300 -23.98 8.66 -14.85
CA VAL A 300 -23.12 7.72 -14.12
C VAL A 300 -22.04 7.26 -15.08
N ILE A 301 -20.82 7.75 -14.88
CA ILE A 301 -19.67 7.47 -15.73
C ILE A 301 -18.83 6.37 -15.09
N GLU A 302 -18.71 5.22 -15.74
CA GLU A 302 -17.92 4.08 -15.28
C GLU A 302 -16.64 3.97 -16.13
N PHE A 303 -15.48 4.25 -15.55
CA PHE A 303 -14.20 4.00 -16.21
C PHE A 303 -13.78 2.55 -15.99
N TRP A 304 -13.69 1.79 -17.07
CA TRP A 304 -13.55 0.33 -17.04
C TRP A 304 -12.64 -0.19 -18.15
N ALA A 305 -12.35 -1.50 -18.15
CA ALA A 305 -11.66 -2.20 -19.24
C ALA A 305 -12.03 -3.69 -19.29
N THR A 306 -11.90 -4.35 -20.44
CA THR A 306 -12.23 -5.78 -20.62
C THR A 306 -11.29 -6.73 -19.87
N TRP A 307 -10.06 -6.28 -19.59
CA TRP A 307 -9.08 -7.01 -18.79
C TRP A 307 -9.19 -6.71 -17.28
N CYS A 308 -10.05 -5.78 -16.87
CA CYS A 308 -10.27 -5.44 -15.48
C CYS A 308 -11.32 -6.39 -14.88
N GLU A 309 -10.88 -7.43 -14.18
CA GLU A 309 -11.74 -8.49 -13.64
C GLU A 309 -12.87 -7.95 -12.77
N SER A 310 -12.56 -7.08 -11.79
CA SER A 310 -13.58 -6.45 -10.95
C SER A 310 -14.55 -5.56 -11.74
N CYS A 311 -14.09 -4.90 -12.82
CA CYS A 311 -14.98 -4.17 -13.71
C CYS A 311 -15.96 -5.09 -14.43
N VAL A 312 -15.50 -6.28 -14.84
CA VAL A 312 -16.32 -7.30 -15.53
C VAL A 312 -17.32 -7.92 -14.56
N GLU A 313 -16.90 -8.21 -13.32
CA GLU A 313 -17.76 -8.73 -12.24
C GLU A 313 -18.89 -7.76 -11.85
N ASP A 314 -18.66 -6.45 -11.97
CA ASP A 314 -19.65 -5.42 -11.64
C ASP A 314 -20.68 -5.16 -12.75
N ILE A 315 -20.49 -5.70 -13.96
CA ILE A 315 -21.41 -5.51 -15.10
C ILE A 315 -22.87 -5.88 -14.74
N PRO A 316 -23.15 -7.03 -14.09
CA PRO A 316 -24.52 -7.38 -13.69
C PRO A 316 -25.15 -6.36 -12.73
N HIS A 317 -24.38 -5.81 -11.79
CA HIS A 317 -24.84 -4.78 -10.85
C HIS A 317 -25.16 -3.47 -11.60
N LEU A 318 -24.26 -3.02 -12.46
CA LEU A 318 -24.47 -1.85 -13.31
C LEU A 318 -25.68 -2.01 -14.25
N ASN A 319 -25.88 -3.20 -14.81
CA ASN A 319 -27.06 -3.52 -15.61
C ASN A 319 -28.35 -3.48 -14.78
N SER A 320 -28.32 -4.02 -13.56
CA SER A 320 -29.47 -3.97 -12.64
C SER A 320 -29.85 -2.53 -12.30
N LEU A 321 -28.86 -1.66 -12.07
CA LEU A 321 -29.09 -0.24 -11.84
C LEU A 321 -29.61 0.46 -13.10
N ALA A 322 -29.02 0.20 -14.26
CA ALA A 322 -29.49 0.76 -15.53
C ALA A 322 -30.96 0.38 -15.80
N ASP A 323 -31.36 -0.84 -15.46
CA ASP A 323 -32.76 -1.29 -15.56
C ASP A 323 -33.66 -0.60 -14.56
N ARG A 324 -33.24 -0.51 -13.30
CA ARG A 324 -34.02 0.14 -12.24
C ARG A 324 -34.28 1.63 -12.54
N PHE A 325 -33.33 2.30 -13.17
CA PHE A 325 -33.45 3.72 -13.56
C PHE A 325 -33.92 3.90 -15.01
N ARG A 326 -34.34 2.84 -15.70
CA ARG A 326 -34.87 2.94 -17.05
C ARG A 326 -36.09 3.87 -17.09
N GLY A 327 -36.11 4.80 -18.05
CA GLY A 327 -37.18 5.81 -18.16
C GLY A 327 -37.05 6.99 -17.19
N ARG A 328 -36.07 6.98 -16.28
CA ARG A 328 -35.72 8.14 -15.43
C ARG A 328 -34.63 8.99 -16.10
N PRO A 329 -34.44 10.26 -15.69
CA PRO A 329 -33.42 11.12 -16.27
C PRO A 329 -32.00 10.77 -15.76
N VAL A 330 -31.57 9.52 -15.98
CA VAL A 330 -30.24 9.00 -15.66
C VAL A 330 -29.65 8.34 -16.91
N GLN A 331 -28.37 8.58 -17.18
CA GLN A 331 -27.62 7.91 -18.23
C GLN A 331 -26.41 7.19 -17.64
N PHE A 332 -26.29 5.90 -17.93
CA PHE A 332 -25.07 5.13 -17.65
C PHE A 332 -24.14 5.19 -18.86
N LEU A 333 -22.87 5.54 -18.63
CA LEU A 333 -21.83 5.69 -19.64
C LEU A 333 -20.56 4.98 -19.18
N SER A 334 -20.23 3.85 -19.78
CA SER A 334 -19.03 3.08 -19.49
C SER A 334 -17.90 3.46 -20.45
N VAL A 335 -16.84 4.10 -19.97
CA VAL A 335 -15.72 4.62 -20.77
C VAL A 335 -14.48 3.74 -20.64
N THR A 336 -13.89 3.34 -21.78
CA THR A 336 -12.66 2.52 -21.85
C THR A 336 -11.65 3.11 -22.83
N ASP A 337 -10.36 2.97 -22.55
CA ASP A 337 -9.25 3.34 -23.42
C ASP A 337 -8.81 2.21 -24.38
N GLU A 338 -9.57 1.13 -24.42
CA GLU A 338 -9.27 0.00 -25.29
C GLU A 338 -9.65 0.23 -26.76
N PRO A 339 -8.95 -0.40 -27.70
CA PRO A 339 -9.32 -0.35 -29.12
C PRO A 339 -10.74 -0.88 -29.36
N GLU A 340 -11.49 -0.23 -30.25
CA GLU A 340 -12.88 -0.58 -30.59
C GLU A 340 -13.06 -2.07 -30.91
N ALA A 341 -12.13 -2.67 -31.65
CA ALA A 341 -12.20 -4.09 -32.02
C ALA A 341 -12.22 -5.04 -30.79
N VAL A 342 -11.51 -4.68 -29.72
CA VAL A 342 -11.48 -5.45 -28.46
C VAL A 342 -12.82 -5.33 -27.76
N VAL A 343 -13.33 -4.11 -27.63
CA VAL A 343 -14.59 -3.80 -26.93
C VAL A 343 -15.77 -4.43 -27.67
N VAL A 344 -15.85 -4.31 -28.99
CA VAL A 344 -16.92 -4.93 -29.81
C VAL A 344 -16.90 -6.45 -29.68
N LYS A 345 -15.72 -7.08 -29.58
CA LYS A 345 -15.62 -8.53 -29.35
C LYS A 345 -16.15 -8.91 -27.98
N PHE A 346 -15.82 -8.13 -26.94
CA PHE A 346 -16.28 -8.36 -25.58
C PHE A 346 -17.80 -8.23 -25.43
N LEU A 347 -18.40 -7.21 -26.05
CA LEU A 347 -19.85 -6.94 -25.99
C LEU A 347 -20.70 -8.03 -26.66
N LYS A 348 -20.11 -8.91 -27.49
CA LYS A 348 -20.82 -10.08 -28.04
C LYS A 348 -21.11 -11.16 -26.99
N THR A 349 -20.31 -11.22 -25.93
CA THR A 349 -20.43 -12.25 -24.89
C THR A 349 -20.84 -11.69 -23.53
N HIS A 350 -20.72 -10.38 -23.32
CA HIS A 350 -21.07 -9.70 -22.07
C HIS A 350 -22.06 -8.57 -22.36
N GLU A 351 -23.31 -8.76 -21.94
CA GLU A 351 -24.35 -7.74 -22.12
C GLU A 351 -24.04 -6.53 -21.22
N MET A 352 -23.92 -5.35 -21.81
CA MET A 352 -23.85 -4.07 -21.08
C MET A 352 -25.00 -3.18 -21.53
N ARG A 353 -25.85 -2.76 -20.60
CA ARG A 353 -27.08 -1.99 -20.89
C ARG A 353 -26.86 -0.47 -20.94
N GLY A 354 -25.70 -0.01 -20.48
CA GLY A 354 -25.25 1.37 -20.60
C GLY A 354 -24.63 1.69 -21.96
N TRP A 355 -24.45 2.99 -22.24
CA TRP A 355 -23.66 3.42 -23.39
C TRP A 355 -22.20 3.08 -23.15
N VAL A 356 -21.48 2.68 -24.20
CA VAL A 356 -20.05 2.39 -24.10
C VAL A 356 -19.28 3.44 -24.89
N GLY A 357 -18.44 4.22 -24.22
CA GLY A 357 -17.62 5.26 -24.82
C GLY A 357 -16.17 4.81 -25.02
N LEU A 358 -15.64 5.04 -26.21
CA LEU A 358 -14.26 4.72 -26.57
C LEU A 358 -13.37 5.95 -26.42
N ASP A 359 -12.31 5.83 -25.61
CA ASP A 359 -11.28 6.84 -25.35
C ASP A 359 -9.86 6.30 -25.62
N PRO A 360 -9.53 5.85 -26.86
CA PRO A 360 -8.23 5.24 -27.16
C PRO A 360 -7.03 6.17 -26.91
N SER A 361 -7.26 7.49 -26.83
CA SER A 361 -6.26 8.50 -26.46
C SER A 361 -6.03 8.62 -24.95
N GLY A 362 -6.96 8.14 -24.12
CA GLY A 362 -6.97 8.32 -22.67
C GLY A 362 -7.24 9.75 -22.21
N GLU A 363 -7.78 10.61 -23.09
CA GLU A 363 -8.01 12.03 -22.80
C GLU A 363 -9.15 12.21 -21.80
N ALA A 364 -10.24 11.45 -21.92
CA ALA A 364 -11.34 11.49 -20.96
C ALA A 364 -10.88 10.97 -19.60
N LEU A 365 -10.15 9.85 -19.56
CA LEU A 365 -9.58 9.32 -18.31
C LEU A 365 -8.68 10.35 -17.63
N SER A 366 -7.77 10.97 -18.39
CA SER A 366 -6.86 12.00 -17.87
C SER A 366 -7.60 13.24 -17.40
N ALA A 367 -8.62 13.70 -18.14
CA ALA A 367 -9.39 14.90 -17.81
C ALA A 367 -10.17 14.74 -16.50
N PHE A 368 -10.70 13.55 -16.24
CA PHE A 368 -11.34 13.18 -14.98
C PHE A 368 -10.35 12.78 -13.88
N GLY A 369 -9.05 12.75 -14.16
CA GLY A 369 -8.01 12.42 -13.18
C GLY A 369 -7.96 10.94 -12.79
N VAL A 370 -8.53 10.06 -13.62
CA VAL A 370 -8.61 8.61 -13.38
C VAL A 370 -7.25 7.98 -13.67
N ARG A 371 -6.66 7.34 -12.65
CA ARG A 371 -5.34 6.67 -12.73
C ARG A 371 -5.41 5.15 -12.58
N GLY A 372 -6.61 4.61 -12.32
CA GLY A 372 -6.88 3.19 -12.13
C GLY A 372 -8.37 2.91 -12.32
N ARG A 373 -8.68 1.67 -12.67
CA ARG A 373 -10.03 1.15 -12.94
C ARG A 373 -10.32 -0.01 -11.98
N PRO A 374 -11.57 -0.21 -11.53
CA PRO A 374 -12.76 0.54 -11.88
C PRO A 374 -12.84 1.91 -11.18
N ARG A 375 -13.57 2.86 -11.76
CA ARG A 375 -13.89 4.15 -11.11
C ARG A 375 -15.24 4.69 -11.61
N THR A 376 -16.10 5.11 -10.70
CA THR A 376 -17.39 5.73 -11.01
C THR A 376 -17.36 7.23 -10.74
N VAL A 377 -17.88 8.05 -11.64
CA VAL A 377 -18.07 9.50 -11.46
C VAL A 377 -19.53 9.86 -11.73
N PHE A 378 -20.12 10.70 -10.87
CA PHE A 378 -21.48 11.20 -11.05
C PHE A 378 -21.47 12.61 -11.61
N LEU A 379 -22.29 12.84 -12.62
CA LEU A 379 -22.69 14.18 -13.03
C LEU A 379 -24.13 14.45 -12.62
N ASP A 380 -24.40 15.65 -12.11
CA ASP A 380 -25.76 16.14 -11.92
C ASP A 380 -26.43 16.50 -13.27
N GLN A 381 -27.70 16.89 -13.22
CA GLN A 381 -28.49 17.26 -14.40
C GLN A 381 -28.00 18.54 -15.10
N ALA A 382 -27.14 19.32 -14.46
CA ALA A 382 -26.51 20.52 -15.00
C ALA A 382 -25.12 20.23 -15.60
N GLY A 383 -24.63 18.98 -15.52
CA GLY A 383 -23.33 18.58 -16.03
C GLY A 383 -22.16 18.91 -15.10
N ASN A 384 -22.42 19.10 -13.81
CA ASN A 384 -21.37 19.28 -12.80
C ASN A 384 -21.05 17.95 -12.12
N VAL A 385 -19.81 17.79 -11.67
CA VAL A 385 -19.39 16.62 -10.90
C VAL A 385 -20.08 16.63 -9.54
N ALA A 386 -20.94 15.64 -9.30
CA ALA A 386 -21.77 15.47 -8.11
C ALA A 386 -21.17 14.48 -7.08
N GLY A 387 -20.13 13.75 -7.47
CA GLY A 387 -19.42 12.79 -6.61
C GLY A 387 -18.61 11.77 -7.41
N GLU A 388 -17.88 10.91 -6.70
CA GLU A 388 -17.09 9.81 -7.26
C GLU A 388 -17.09 8.61 -6.31
N THR A 389 -17.09 7.39 -6.85
CA THR A 389 -17.15 6.13 -6.08
C THR A 389 -16.54 4.96 -6.88
N PHE A 390 -16.83 3.72 -6.51
CA PHE A 390 -16.56 2.50 -7.28
C PHE A 390 -17.87 1.81 -7.64
N PRO A 391 -17.93 1.03 -8.74
CA PRO A 391 -19.18 0.43 -9.20
C PRO A 391 -19.81 -0.51 -8.14
N THR A 392 -19.01 -1.29 -7.41
CA THR A 392 -19.47 -2.09 -6.25
C THR A 392 -20.19 -1.29 -5.17
N LEU A 393 -19.84 -0.02 -4.97
CA LEU A 393 -20.41 0.87 -3.94
C LEU A 393 -21.54 1.75 -4.49
N LEU A 394 -21.80 1.70 -5.79
CA LEU A 394 -22.87 2.46 -6.42
C LEU A 394 -24.23 1.90 -5.97
N THR A 395 -24.99 2.68 -5.21
CA THR A 395 -26.35 2.29 -4.81
C THR A 395 -27.43 3.09 -5.53
N PRO A 396 -28.66 2.55 -5.64
CA PRO A 396 -29.80 3.30 -6.16
C PRO A 396 -30.07 4.60 -5.39
N GLU A 397 -29.87 4.59 -4.07
CA GLU A 397 -30.12 5.75 -3.21
C GLU A 397 -29.17 6.91 -3.53
N MET A 398 -27.92 6.60 -3.94
CA MET A 398 -26.95 7.60 -4.38
C MET A 398 -27.40 8.26 -5.68
N ILE A 399 -27.87 7.48 -6.65
CA ILE A 399 -28.40 7.99 -7.93
C ILE A 399 -29.65 8.84 -7.67
N GLU A 400 -30.57 8.39 -6.80
CA GLU A 400 -31.75 9.16 -6.39
C GLU A 400 -31.39 10.49 -5.69
N ALA A 401 -30.31 10.51 -4.90
CA ALA A 401 -29.86 11.73 -4.25
C ALA A 401 -29.39 12.77 -5.27
N VAL A 402 -28.57 12.35 -6.24
CA VAL A 402 -28.11 13.22 -7.35
C VAL A 402 -29.29 13.72 -8.19
N LEU A 403 -30.27 12.86 -8.49
CA LEU A 403 -31.48 13.25 -9.21
C LEU A 403 -32.34 14.29 -8.47
N LYS A 404 -32.29 14.32 -7.13
CA LYS A 404 -33.06 15.29 -6.31
C LYS A 404 -32.33 16.62 -6.15
N GLY A 405 -31.26 16.87 -6.91
CA GLY A 405 -30.45 18.07 -6.79
C GLY A 405 -29.77 18.21 -5.43
N LYS A 406 -29.74 17.13 -4.64
CA LYS A 406 -28.92 17.09 -3.43
C LYS A 406 -27.51 16.74 -3.89
N PRO A 407 -26.47 17.52 -3.54
CA PRO A 407 -25.12 17.00 -3.66
C PRO A 407 -25.13 15.67 -2.92
N SER A 408 -24.68 14.59 -3.58
CA SER A 408 -24.53 13.33 -2.86
C SER A 408 -23.61 13.64 -1.69
N LYS A 409 -24.09 13.50 -0.45
CA LYS A 409 -23.24 13.66 0.75
C LYS A 409 -22.30 12.47 0.78
N LEU A 410 -21.29 12.52 -0.07
CA LEU A 410 -20.10 11.68 -0.06
C LEU A 410 -18.89 12.61 0.03
N SER A 411 -18.88 13.35 1.14
CA SER A 411 -17.68 13.84 1.79
C SER A 411 -17.91 13.62 3.30
N PRO A 412 -16.91 13.13 4.05
CA PRO A 412 -16.86 13.35 5.48
C PRO A 412 -17.04 14.86 5.74
N SER A 413 -17.84 15.17 6.75
CA SER A 413 -18.30 16.51 7.14
C SER A 413 -17.24 17.63 7.04
N GLU A 414 -17.71 18.81 6.66
CA GLU A 414 -16.99 20.08 6.67
C GLU A 414 -16.34 20.39 8.04
N SER A 415 -15.08 20.79 7.99
CA SER A 415 -14.45 21.71 8.94
C SER A 415 -13.81 22.82 8.10
N LYS A 416 -14.19 24.06 8.39
CA LYS A 416 -13.81 25.25 7.63
C LYS A 416 -12.32 25.56 7.81
N THR A 417 -11.64 25.81 6.68
CA THR A 417 -10.41 26.62 6.48
C THR A 417 -9.14 26.16 7.25
N GLN A 418 -8.01 25.77 6.65
CA GLN A 418 -7.28 26.30 5.48
C GLN A 418 -6.36 25.22 4.84
N GLY A 419 -6.21 25.24 3.50
CA GLY A 419 -5.06 24.74 2.71
C GLY A 419 -4.50 23.32 2.95
N THR A 420 -4.73 22.42 1.97
CA THR A 420 -3.98 21.20 1.54
C THR A 420 -4.90 19.97 1.34
N GLY A 421 -4.78 19.28 0.20
CA GLY A 421 -5.69 18.20 -0.22
C GLY A 421 -5.57 16.94 0.65
N LYS A 422 -6.69 16.50 1.26
CA LYS A 422 -6.80 15.28 2.08
C LYS A 422 -7.18 14.04 1.26
N ALA A 423 -6.66 12.89 1.69
CA ALA A 423 -6.95 11.56 1.15
C ALA A 423 -8.39 11.09 1.52
N LEU A 424 -8.94 10.15 0.75
CA LEU A 424 -10.27 9.54 0.95
C LEU A 424 -10.14 8.11 1.51
N ALA A 425 -11.19 7.60 2.17
CA ALA A 425 -11.27 6.20 2.64
C ALA A 425 -11.43 5.21 1.47
N SER A 426 -10.86 4.00 1.57
CA SER A 426 -10.89 2.94 0.55
C SER A 426 -10.90 1.55 1.18
N ALA A 427 -11.64 0.58 0.63
CA ALA A 427 -11.62 -0.80 1.10
C ALA A 427 -11.71 -1.80 -0.06
N SER A 428 -10.96 -2.90 0.02
CA SER A 428 -11.05 -4.05 -0.87
C SER A 428 -10.96 -5.34 -0.06
N ILE A 429 -11.68 -6.36 -0.49
CA ILE A 429 -11.53 -7.74 -0.02
C ILE A 429 -11.80 -8.68 -1.19
N SER A 430 -10.93 -9.66 -1.41
CA SER A 430 -11.00 -10.61 -2.51
C SER A 430 -10.44 -11.97 -2.09
N LEU A 431 -10.82 -13.04 -2.76
CA LEU A 431 -10.18 -14.34 -2.57
C LEU A 431 -8.68 -14.23 -2.88
N SER A 432 -7.85 -14.83 -2.03
CA SER A 432 -6.42 -14.85 -2.20
C SER A 432 -5.98 -16.02 -3.08
N SER A 433 -4.99 -15.79 -3.92
CA SER A 433 -4.23 -16.83 -4.64
C SER A 433 -2.90 -17.17 -3.95
N GLY A 434 -2.59 -16.50 -2.83
CA GLY A 434 -1.36 -16.66 -2.06
C GLY A 434 -1.41 -17.83 -1.09
N SER A 435 -0.23 -18.33 -0.69
CA SER A 435 -0.11 -19.52 0.17
C SER A 435 0.28 -19.22 1.62
N GLN A 436 0.53 -17.97 2.00
CA GLN A 436 0.94 -17.59 3.36
C GLN A 436 0.23 -16.32 3.86
N PRO A 437 -0.35 -16.33 5.07
CA PRO A 437 -1.00 -15.17 5.66
C PRO A 437 0.00 -14.09 6.08
N GLU A 438 -0.22 -12.87 5.62
CA GLU A 438 0.50 -11.67 6.03
C GLU A 438 -0.50 -10.56 6.35
N SER A 439 -0.31 -9.84 7.45
CA SER A 439 -1.12 -8.65 7.76
C SER A 439 -0.25 -7.46 8.12
N SER A 440 -0.75 -6.26 7.82
CA SER A 440 -0.11 -4.98 8.08
C SER A 440 -1.14 -4.01 8.63
N THR A 441 -0.84 -3.39 9.77
CA THR A 441 -1.73 -2.42 10.41
C THR A 441 -0.99 -1.10 10.58
N GLY A 442 -1.60 0.00 10.14
CA GLY A 442 -1.09 1.35 10.33
C GLY A 442 -2.20 2.33 10.74
N PRO A 443 -1.84 3.58 11.08
CA PRO A 443 -2.83 4.62 11.35
C PRO A 443 -3.77 4.80 10.16
N GLY A 444 -5.06 4.54 10.37
CA GLY A 444 -6.06 4.55 9.31
C GLY A 444 -5.84 3.51 8.19
N LEU A 445 -5.12 2.40 8.42
CA LEU A 445 -4.89 1.34 7.43
C LEU A 445 -4.91 -0.07 8.06
N ARG A 446 -5.57 -1.02 7.39
CA ARG A 446 -5.53 -2.45 7.67
C ARG A 446 -5.36 -3.20 6.36
N GLU A 447 -4.33 -4.00 6.22
CA GLU A 447 -4.09 -4.83 5.04
C GLU A 447 -3.84 -6.28 5.46
N GLY A 448 -4.31 -7.21 4.66
CA GLY A 448 -4.11 -8.64 4.83
C GLY A 448 -3.92 -9.29 3.46
N ARG A 449 -3.04 -10.27 3.35
CA ARG A 449 -2.88 -11.13 2.18
C ARG A 449 -2.87 -12.58 2.60
N GLY A 450 -3.56 -13.45 1.87
CA GLY A 450 -3.65 -14.87 2.19
C GLY A 450 -4.28 -15.14 3.56
N MET A 451 -5.12 -14.23 4.07
CA MET A 451 -5.67 -14.30 5.43
C MET A 451 -6.83 -15.30 5.49
N PRO A 452 -6.79 -16.32 6.35
CA PRO A 452 -7.94 -17.22 6.56
C PRO A 452 -9.19 -16.44 6.95
N LEU A 453 -10.36 -16.91 6.51
CA LEU A 453 -11.64 -16.24 6.74
C LEU A 453 -11.85 -15.85 8.22
N LEU A 454 -11.53 -16.76 9.14
CA LEU A 454 -11.67 -16.51 10.57
C LEU A 454 -10.80 -15.35 11.06
N ASN A 455 -9.59 -15.20 10.53
CA ASN A 455 -8.68 -14.11 10.91
C ASN A 455 -9.18 -12.78 10.34
N VAL A 456 -9.71 -12.76 9.12
CA VAL A 456 -10.34 -11.56 8.55
C VAL A 456 -11.53 -11.10 9.39
N LEU A 457 -12.33 -12.04 9.87
CA LEU A 457 -13.47 -11.75 10.74
C LEU A 457 -13.04 -11.32 12.14
N GLU A 458 -11.97 -11.91 12.69
CA GLU A 458 -11.35 -11.43 13.94
C GLU A 458 -10.93 -9.97 13.80
N ASP A 459 -10.16 -9.64 12.76
CA ASP A 459 -9.64 -8.29 12.54
C ASP A 459 -10.75 -7.26 12.31
N ALA A 460 -11.81 -7.62 11.57
CA ALA A 460 -12.88 -6.69 11.25
C ALA A 460 -13.87 -6.50 12.41
N PHE A 461 -14.21 -7.56 13.14
CA PHE A 461 -15.28 -7.53 14.14
C PHE A 461 -14.79 -7.49 15.58
N ASP A 462 -13.48 -7.55 15.80
CA ASP A 462 -12.82 -7.65 17.10
C ASP A 462 -13.47 -8.75 17.94
N VAL A 463 -13.42 -9.96 17.38
CA VAL A 463 -14.01 -11.17 17.97
C VAL A 463 -13.03 -12.31 17.88
N ASP A 464 -12.90 -13.07 18.97
CA ASP A 464 -12.10 -14.28 19.01
C ASP A 464 -12.58 -15.29 17.96
N PRO A 465 -11.69 -15.90 17.13
CA PRO A 465 -12.04 -16.94 16.17
C PRO A 465 -12.88 -18.07 16.75
N ALA A 466 -12.60 -18.51 17.99
CA ALA A 466 -13.37 -19.56 18.67
C ALA A 466 -14.83 -19.16 18.98
N ARG A 467 -15.16 -17.87 18.85
CA ARG A 467 -16.49 -17.29 19.06
C ARG A 467 -17.15 -16.86 17.75
N ILE A 468 -16.65 -17.32 16.61
CA ILE A 468 -17.26 -17.12 15.30
C ILE A 468 -18.04 -18.37 14.92
N ALA A 469 -19.27 -18.20 14.46
CA ALA A 469 -20.11 -19.27 13.92
C ALA A 469 -20.37 -19.01 12.44
N LEU A 470 -19.66 -19.72 11.57
CA LEU A 470 -19.85 -19.66 10.13
C LEU A 470 -21.11 -20.45 9.73
N GLY A 471 -21.96 -19.81 8.93
CA GLY A 471 -23.13 -20.43 8.32
C GLY A 471 -22.77 -21.24 7.06
N PRO A 472 -23.72 -22.01 6.51
CA PRO A 472 -23.51 -22.82 5.32
C PRO A 472 -23.00 -21.99 4.13
N GLY A 473 -22.05 -22.54 3.36
CA GLY A 473 -21.49 -21.90 2.16
C GLY A 473 -20.37 -20.90 2.40
N LEU A 474 -19.81 -20.86 3.61
CA LEU A 474 -18.56 -20.17 3.95
C LEU A 474 -17.49 -21.21 4.27
N GLU A 475 -16.45 -21.26 3.44
CA GLU A 475 -15.31 -22.15 3.60
C GLU A 475 -14.31 -21.55 4.59
N GLU A 476 -13.96 -22.30 5.63
CA GLU A 476 -13.06 -21.85 6.71
C GLU A 476 -11.60 -21.75 6.24
N ASP A 477 -11.24 -22.61 5.30
CA ASP A 477 -9.95 -22.70 4.63
C ASP A 477 -9.77 -21.69 3.49
N ALA A 478 -10.83 -20.98 3.09
CA ALA A 478 -10.71 -19.90 2.12
C ALA A 478 -9.90 -18.74 2.69
N THR A 479 -8.87 -18.35 1.94
CA THR A 479 -8.00 -17.23 2.26
C THR A 479 -8.37 -15.99 1.46
N TYR A 480 -8.20 -14.80 2.05
CA TYR A 480 -8.59 -13.53 1.45
C TYR A 480 -7.46 -12.51 1.52
N ASP A 481 -7.37 -11.70 0.48
CA ASP A 481 -6.60 -10.46 0.48
C ASP A 481 -7.56 -9.31 0.80
N TYR A 482 -7.19 -8.43 1.72
CA TYR A 482 -7.97 -7.24 2.04
C TYR A 482 -7.07 -6.01 2.22
N SER A 483 -7.60 -4.83 1.92
CA SER A 483 -6.95 -3.55 2.21
C SER A 483 -8.02 -2.54 2.53
N VAL A 484 -8.02 -2.00 3.75
CA VAL A 484 -8.96 -1.02 4.26
C VAL A 484 -8.21 0.18 4.79
N SER A 485 -8.40 1.33 4.18
CA SER A 485 -7.81 2.61 4.58
C SER A 485 -8.89 3.65 4.85
N VAL A 486 -8.69 4.47 5.88
CA VAL A 486 -9.44 5.69 6.16
C VAL A 486 -8.45 6.85 6.38
N PRO A 487 -8.85 8.11 6.14
CA PRO A 487 -8.05 9.25 6.53
C PRO A 487 -7.78 9.21 8.04
N LEU A 488 -6.61 9.70 8.48
CA LEU A 488 -6.22 9.66 9.90
C LEU A 488 -7.26 10.32 10.81
N GLU A 489 -7.94 11.35 10.32
CA GLU A 489 -8.95 12.06 11.10
C GLU A 489 -10.26 11.26 11.26
N ALA A 490 -10.43 10.19 10.48
CA ALA A 490 -11.53 9.25 10.55
C ALA A 490 -11.07 7.86 11.04
N GLU A 491 -9.91 7.76 11.68
CA GLU A 491 -9.37 6.49 12.18
C GLU A 491 -10.33 5.78 13.16
N ALA A 492 -11.11 6.55 13.92
CA ALA A 492 -12.16 6.01 14.79
C ALA A 492 -13.25 5.25 14.02
N ASP A 493 -13.46 5.55 12.74
CA ASP A 493 -14.45 4.90 11.88
C ASP A 493 -13.90 3.66 11.17
N LEU A 494 -12.58 3.43 11.20
CA LEU A 494 -11.91 2.30 10.54
C LEU A 494 -12.55 0.94 10.88
N PRO A 495 -12.90 0.63 12.14
CA PRO A 495 -13.55 -0.65 12.46
C PRO A 495 -14.92 -0.78 11.78
N SER A 496 -15.76 0.27 11.83
CA SER A 496 -17.09 0.26 11.19
C SER A 496 -16.96 0.12 9.67
N PHE A 497 -16.01 0.82 9.08
CA PHE A 497 -15.74 0.77 7.65
C PHE A 497 -15.21 -0.60 7.21
N PHE A 498 -14.33 -1.22 7.99
CA PHE A 498 -13.83 -2.57 7.73
C PHE A 498 -14.96 -3.61 7.83
N GLN A 499 -15.81 -3.54 8.85
CA GLN A 499 -16.98 -4.43 8.97
C GLN A 499 -17.92 -4.31 7.78
N GLN A 500 -18.11 -3.10 7.25
CA GLN A 500 -18.92 -2.88 6.05
C GLN A 500 -18.26 -3.50 4.83
N ALA A 501 -16.95 -3.32 4.66
CA ALA A 501 -16.18 -3.90 3.57
C ALA A 501 -16.24 -5.44 3.58
N VAL A 502 -16.07 -6.07 4.75
CA VAL A 502 -16.19 -7.54 4.88
C VAL A 502 -17.59 -8.02 4.55
N ARG A 503 -18.64 -7.35 5.06
CA ARG A 503 -20.03 -7.72 4.74
C ARG A 503 -20.33 -7.58 3.24
N ALA A 504 -19.82 -6.53 2.61
CA ALA A 504 -20.04 -6.25 1.20
C ALA A 504 -19.26 -7.23 0.32
N GLY A 505 -17.94 -7.29 0.46
CA GLY A 505 -17.09 -8.06 -0.44
C GLY A 505 -17.15 -9.57 -0.23
N LEU A 506 -17.54 -10.06 0.96
CA LEU A 506 -17.82 -11.50 1.14
C LEU A 506 -19.29 -11.87 0.86
N GLY A 507 -20.15 -10.87 0.70
CA GLY A 507 -21.60 -11.06 0.56
C GLY A 507 -22.21 -11.72 1.79
N VAL A 508 -21.91 -11.23 2.99
CA VAL A 508 -22.37 -11.83 4.27
C VAL A 508 -23.23 -10.90 5.12
N LYS A 509 -24.09 -11.49 5.95
CA LYS A 509 -24.79 -10.88 7.08
C LYS A 509 -24.13 -11.36 8.37
N THR A 510 -24.05 -10.47 9.36
CA THR A 510 -23.48 -10.78 10.66
C THR A 510 -24.47 -10.46 11.77
N LYS A 511 -24.63 -11.36 12.74
CA LYS A 511 -25.49 -11.16 13.93
C LYS A 511 -24.74 -11.61 15.17
N ARG A 512 -24.80 -10.82 16.25
CA ARG A 512 -24.29 -11.26 17.55
C ARG A 512 -25.39 -12.02 18.30
N GLU A 513 -25.08 -13.22 18.77
CA GLU A 513 -25.99 -14.07 19.53
C GLU A 513 -25.33 -14.57 20.81
N THR A 514 -26.10 -14.77 21.88
CA THR A 514 -25.59 -15.32 23.13
C THR A 514 -26.21 -16.69 23.33
N ARG A 515 -25.39 -17.71 23.57
CA ARG A 515 -25.87 -19.08 23.80
C ARG A 515 -25.14 -19.75 24.98
N PRO A 516 -25.83 -20.60 25.76
CA PRO A 516 -25.16 -21.42 26.78
C PRO A 516 -24.14 -22.36 26.12
N THR A 517 -22.88 -22.23 26.51
CA THR A 517 -21.76 -22.97 25.93
C THR A 517 -20.92 -23.61 27.03
N ASP A 518 -20.42 -24.81 26.77
CA ASP A 518 -19.44 -25.45 27.65
C ASP A 518 -18.08 -24.78 27.47
N VAL A 519 -17.54 -24.27 28.56
CA VAL A 519 -16.33 -23.45 28.62
C VAL A 519 -15.40 -23.94 29.72
N LEU A 520 -14.18 -23.44 29.73
CA LEU A 520 -13.35 -23.40 30.92
C LEU A 520 -13.53 -22.04 31.59
N VAL A 521 -13.69 -22.02 32.91
CA VAL A 521 -13.83 -20.81 33.71
C VAL A 521 -12.52 -20.58 34.44
N LEU A 522 -11.86 -19.46 34.11
CA LEU A 522 -10.70 -18.96 34.84
C LEU A 522 -11.20 -18.09 36.00
N SER A 523 -10.95 -18.48 37.24
CA SER A 523 -11.46 -17.75 38.41
C SER A 523 -10.52 -17.80 39.61
N GLY A 524 -10.81 -17.01 40.64
CA GLY A 524 -10.02 -16.95 41.88
C GLY A 524 -9.10 -15.73 41.94
N ARG A 525 -8.30 -15.65 43.00
CA ARG A 525 -7.33 -14.56 43.22
C ARG A 525 -5.91 -15.11 43.28
N PRO A 526 -4.91 -14.38 42.75
CA PRO A 526 -3.53 -14.83 42.83
C PRO A 526 -3.08 -15.01 44.28
N ALA A 527 -2.36 -16.09 44.56
CA ALA A 527 -1.83 -16.33 45.89
C ALA A 527 -0.74 -15.28 46.25
N PRO A 528 -0.74 -14.71 47.48
CA PRO A 528 0.27 -13.75 47.91
C PRO A 528 1.69 -14.31 47.73
N GLY A 529 2.59 -13.54 47.10
CA GLY A 529 4.01 -13.89 46.95
C GLY A 529 4.39 -14.71 45.70
N ARG A 530 3.45 -15.03 44.80
CA ARG A 530 3.77 -15.67 43.51
C ARG A 530 4.26 -14.64 42.49
N LYS A 531 5.52 -14.77 42.05
CA LYS A 531 6.20 -13.86 41.11
C LYS A 531 5.70 -13.94 39.65
N LEU A 532 4.71 -14.78 39.38
CA LEU A 532 4.36 -15.23 38.03
C LEU A 532 3.10 -14.56 37.45
N LEU A 533 2.42 -13.72 38.23
CA LEU A 533 1.31 -12.87 37.79
C LEU A 533 1.34 -11.57 38.60
N LEU A 534 2.29 -10.69 38.27
CA LEU A 534 2.53 -9.45 38.99
C LEU A 534 1.96 -8.27 38.20
N PRO A 535 1.44 -7.20 38.83
CA PRO A 535 1.16 -5.95 38.14
C PRO A 535 2.41 -5.45 37.42
N ALA A 536 2.25 -5.02 36.17
CA ALA A 536 3.38 -4.64 35.31
C ALA A 536 4.17 -3.48 35.91
N ARG A 537 5.51 -3.61 35.94
CA ARG A 537 6.40 -2.55 36.45
C ARG A 537 6.53 -1.35 35.52
N PHE A 538 6.28 -1.54 34.21
CA PHE A 538 6.43 -0.51 33.17
C PHE A 538 5.16 -0.45 32.29
N LYS A 539 4.72 0.76 31.91
CA LYS A 539 3.45 0.99 31.21
C LYS A 539 3.54 1.03 29.67
N THR A 540 4.74 1.03 29.09
CA THR A 540 4.95 1.47 27.70
C THR A 540 5.59 0.45 26.75
N SER A 541 6.09 -0.69 27.23
CA SER A 541 6.66 -1.75 26.40
C SER A 541 6.00 -3.09 26.71
N MET A 542 5.45 -3.75 25.68
CA MET A 542 4.86 -5.09 25.79
C MET A 542 5.81 -6.11 25.16
N GLU A 543 6.29 -7.07 25.95
CA GLU A 543 6.97 -8.26 25.45
C GLU A 543 6.08 -9.47 25.72
N PHE A 544 5.81 -10.29 24.71
CA PHE A 544 4.97 -11.48 24.85
C PHE A 544 5.56 -12.63 24.03
N ARG A 545 5.71 -13.80 24.66
CA ARG A 545 6.24 -15.03 24.08
C ARG A 545 5.32 -16.18 24.44
N PHE A 546 4.97 -17.01 23.47
CA PHE A 546 4.10 -18.18 23.66
C PHE A 546 4.55 -19.33 22.75
N GLY A 547 4.17 -20.57 23.11
CA GLY A 547 4.45 -21.79 22.35
C GLY A 547 4.88 -22.96 23.25
N GLU A 548 4.63 -24.19 22.80
CA GLU A 548 5.00 -25.46 23.48
C GLU A 548 4.67 -25.51 24.98
N GLY A 549 3.44 -25.14 25.36
CA GLY A 549 3.01 -25.20 26.76
C GLY A 549 3.67 -24.12 27.63
N ARG A 550 4.01 -22.97 27.05
CA ARG A 550 4.55 -21.82 27.77
C ARG A 550 3.89 -20.54 27.28
N VAL A 551 3.60 -19.66 28.22
CA VAL A 551 3.29 -18.25 27.95
C VAL A 551 4.06 -17.37 28.93
N SER A 552 4.72 -16.33 28.44
CA SER A 552 5.44 -15.37 29.27
C SER A 552 5.41 -13.99 28.65
N GLY A 553 5.31 -12.95 29.47
CA GLY A 553 5.38 -11.59 28.98
C GLY A 553 5.44 -10.54 30.07
N SER A 554 5.76 -9.31 29.67
CA SER A 554 5.77 -8.13 30.52
C SER A 554 4.79 -7.10 29.96
N GLY A 555 3.98 -6.50 30.84
CA GLY A 555 3.01 -5.48 30.46
C GLY A 555 1.79 -5.99 29.66
N VAL A 556 1.39 -7.26 29.84
CA VAL A 556 0.36 -7.93 29.02
C VAL A 556 -1.01 -7.90 29.70
N GLU A 557 -2.07 -7.70 28.93
CA GLU A 557 -3.45 -7.78 29.43
C GLU A 557 -3.96 -9.22 29.45
N MET A 558 -4.80 -9.56 30.44
CA MET A 558 -5.36 -10.92 30.58
C MET A 558 -6.10 -11.39 29.33
N THR A 559 -6.71 -10.49 28.57
CA THR A 559 -7.36 -10.76 27.28
C THR A 559 -6.44 -11.47 26.27
N HIS A 560 -5.18 -11.05 26.17
CA HIS A 560 -4.20 -11.65 25.26
C HIS A 560 -3.74 -13.03 25.75
N VAL A 561 -3.62 -13.18 27.07
CA VAL A 561 -3.26 -14.46 27.70
C VAL A 561 -4.34 -15.50 27.47
N ILE A 562 -5.60 -15.11 27.66
CA ILE A 562 -6.77 -15.97 27.47
C ILE A 562 -6.84 -16.49 26.03
N LYS A 563 -6.57 -15.64 25.04
CA LYS A 563 -6.52 -16.07 23.63
C LYS A 563 -5.55 -17.24 23.41
N VAL A 564 -4.34 -17.14 23.93
CA VAL A 564 -3.32 -18.22 23.84
C VAL A 564 -3.77 -19.47 24.58
N LEU A 565 -4.26 -19.32 25.82
CA LEU A 565 -4.70 -20.46 26.62
C LEU A 565 -5.89 -21.20 25.99
N GLN A 566 -6.81 -20.49 25.32
CA GLN A 566 -7.93 -21.12 24.61
C GLN A 566 -7.46 -21.95 23.42
N SER A 567 -6.47 -21.45 22.67
CA SER A 567 -5.87 -22.15 21.55
C SER A 567 -5.29 -23.50 21.99
N ASP A 568 -4.47 -23.49 23.04
CA ASP A 568 -3.82 -24.71 23.54
C ASP A 568 -4.80 -25.64 24.29
N ALA A 569 -5.83 -25.09 24.93
CA ALA A 569 -6.86 -25.89 25.61
C ALA A 569 -7.93 -26.47 24.67
N GLY A 570 -8.01 -25.99 23.43
CA GLY A 570 -9.07 -26.33 22.47
C GLY A 570 -10.48 -26.00 22.97
N LYS A 571 -10.62 -25.08 23.93
CA LYS A 571 -11.91 -24.69 24.55
C LYS A 571 -11.95 -23.19 24.84
N ILE A 572 -13.15 -22.61 24.70
CA ILE A 572 -13.41 -21.22 25.10
C ILE A 572 -13.18 -21.08 26.61
N ILE A 573 -12.45 -20.02 27.00
CA ILE A 573 -12.17 -19.66 28.39
C ILE A 573 -12.94 -18.39 28.72
N VAL A 574 -13.63 -18.39 29.85
CA VAL A 574 -14.33 -17.24 30.42
C VAL A 574 -13.56 -16.77 31.65
N ASP A 575 -13.15 -15.51 31.65
CA ASP A 575 -12.46 -14.89 32.78
C ASP A 575 -13.45 -14.34 33.81
N GLU A 576 -13.39 -14.91 35.00
CA GLU A 576 -14.12 -14.51 36.20
C GLU A 576 -13.14 -14.17 37.35
N THR A 577 -11.88 -13.88 37.04
CA THR A 577 -10.86 -13.50 38.03
C THR A 577 -11.04 -12.07 38.55
N GLY A 578 -11.62 -11.19 37.72
CA GLY A 578 -11.75 -9.76 38.02
C GLY A 578 -10.40 -9.01 38.02
N LEU A 579 -9.37 -9.57 37.37
CA LEU A 579 -8.06 -8.94 37.26
C LEU A 579 -8.05 -7.88 36.16
N GLU A 580 -7.97 -6.62 36.56
CA GLU A 580 -7.89 -5.47 35.64
C GLU A 580 -6.45 -4.93 35.54
N GLY A 581 -6.06 -4.49 34.34
CA GLY A 581 -4.75 -3.89 34.08
C GLY A 581 -3.77 -4.80 33.32
N ARG A 582 -2.48 -4.46 33.43
CA ARG A 582 -1.37 -5.14 32.74
C ARG A 582 -0.53 -5.92 33.74
N PHE A 583 -0.09 -7.10 33.32
CA PHE A 583 0.62 -8.05 34.18
C PHE A 583 1.94 -8.48 33.55
N ASP A 584 2.95 -8.60 34.39
CA ASP A 584 4.16 -9.37 34.13
C ASP A 584 3.87 -10.82 34.54
N LEU A 585 3.87 -11.71 33.56
CA LEU A 585 3.36 -13.07 33.73
C LEU A 585 4.27 -14.12 33.11
N SER A 586 4.24 -15.31 33.70
CA SER A 586 4.85 -16.51 33.13
C SER A 586 4.09 -17.74 33.61
N LEU A 587 3.77 -18.64 32.69
CA LEU A 587 3.11 -19.91 32.93
C LEU A 587 3.72 -20.97 32.04
N THR A 588 3.94 -22.15 32.60
CA THR A 588 4.48 -23.31 31.88
C THR A 588 3.70 -24.56 32.25
N TRP A 589 3.36 -25.39 31.28
CA TRP A 589 2.70 -26.67 31.49
C TRP A 589 3.22 -27.69 30.48
N ALA A 590 3.19 -28.95 30.88
CA ALA A 590 3.55 -30.07 30.03
C ALA A 590 2.70 -31.28 30.46
N PRO A 591 2.14 -32.06 29.51
CA PRO A 591 2.19 -31.88 28.05
C PRO A 591 1.45 -30.62 27.57
N PRO A 592 1.88 -29.98 26.46
CA PRO A 592 1.24 -28.76 25.93
C PRO A 592 -0.24 -28.95 25.58
N ASP A 593 -0.59 -30.10 25.00
CA ASP A 593 -1.93 -30.42 24.48
C ASP A 593 -2.85 -31.07 25.54
N ASP A 594 -2.45 -31.06 26.82
CA ASP A 594 -3.25 -31.62 27.92
C ASP A 594 -3.94 -30.49 28.73
N PRO A 595 -5.28 -30.33 28.60
CA PRO A 595 -6.04 -29.36 29.39
C PRO A 595 -5.91 -29.57 30.90
N GLY A 596 -5.67 -30.81 31.35
CA GLY A 596 -5.41 -31.14 32.75
C GLY A 596 -4.08 -30.59 33.25
N ALA A 597 -3.03 -30.68 32.42
CA ALA A 597 -1.72 -30.08 32.71
C ALA A 597 -1.81 -28.55 32.78
N LEU A 598 -2.55 -27.93 31.86
CA LEU A 598 -2.79 -26.48 31.91
C LEU A 598 -3.54 -26.07 33.18
N ALA A 599 -4.64 -26.74 33.52
CA ALA A 599 -5.41 -26.44 34.73
C ALA A 599 -4.57 -26.59 36.01
N LYS A 600 -3.72 -27.63 36.05
CA LYS A 600 -2.76 -27.84 37.14
C LYS A 600 -1.75 -26.69 37.22
N ALA A 601 -1.19 -26.25 36.10
CA ALA A 601 -0.22 -25.15 36.06
C ALA A 601 -0.84 -23.82 36.50
N VAL A 602 -2.05 -23.48 36.02
CA VAL A 602 -2.79 -22.28 36.44
C VAL A 602 -2.98 -22.27 37.96
N ARG A 603 -3.32 -23.43 38.54
CA ARG A 603 -3.45 -23.59 39.99
C ARG A 603 -2.14 -23.46 40.75
N GLU A 604 -1.08 -24.12 40.29
CA GLU A 604 0.18 -24.20 41.04
C GLU A 604 1.07 -22.96 40.88
N GLN A 605 1.02 -22.30 39.73
CA GLN A 605 1.89 -21.18 39.38
C GLN A 605 1.22 -19.82 39.58
N TRP A 606 -0.05 -19.69 39.20
CA TRP A 606 -0.80 -18.44 39.38
C TRP A 606 -1.71 -18.44 40.61
N GLY A 607 -2.03 -19.61 41.18
CA GLY A 607 -2.98 -19.70 42.28
C GLY A 607 -4.42 -19.45 41.84
N LEU A 608 -4.70 -19.54 40.54
CA LEU A 608 -6.04 -19.40 39.97
C LEU A 608 -6.65 -20.78 39.70
N SER A 609 -7.95 -20.83 39.46
CA SER A 609 -8.66 -22.05 39.06
C SER A 609 -9.01 -21.99 37.58
N LEU A 610 -8.81 -23.09 36.87
CA LEU A 610 -9.31 -23.30 35.50
C LEU A 610 -10.16 -24.57 35.51
N ALA A 611 -11.49 -24.42 35.46
CA ALA A 611 -12.41 -25.55 35.64
C ALA A 611 -13.52 -25.55 34.57
N PRO A 612 -14.03 -26.73 34.15
CA PRO A 612 -15.18 -26.80 33.26
C PRO A 612 -16.40 -26.10 33.84
N GLY A 613 -17.16 -25.41 33.00
CA GLY A 613 -18.42 -24.79 33.37
C GLY A 613 -19.30 -24.53 32.16
N ARG A 614 -20.55 -24.15 32.41
CA ARG A 614 -21.48 -23.70 31.37
C ARG A 614 -21.76 -22.23 31.56
N ARG A 615 -21.49 -21.41 30.55
CA ARG A 615 -21.66 -19.95 30.60
C ARG A 615 -22.35 -19.41 29.35
N PRO A 616 -23.08 -18.29 29.47
CA PRO A 616 -23.58 -17.58 28.30
C PRO A 616 -22.39 -16.96 27.56
N VAL A 617 -22.11 -17.44 26.35
CA VAL A 617 -21.02 -16.91 25.51
C VAL A 617 -21.64 -16.20 24.32
N ARG A 618 -21.11 -15.02 23.99
CA ARG A 618 -21.51 -14.22 22.84
C ARG A 618 -20.70 -14.64 21.61
N PHE A 619 -21.41 -15.09 20.58
CA PHE A 619 -20.86 -15.46 19.28
C PHE A 619 -21.16 -14.39 18.22
N LEU A 620 -20.30 -14.30 17.21
CA LEU A 620 -20.60 -13.65 15.94
C LEU A 620 -21.04 -14.71 14.94
N LYS A 621 -22.33 -14.73 14.61
CA LYS A 621 -22.88 -15.56 13.54
C LYS A 621 -22.69 -14.85 12.21
N VAL A 622 -22.13 -15.54 11.21
CA VAL A 622 -21.84 -15.01 9.86
C VAL A 622 -22.52 -15.90 8.83
N GLU A 623 -23.41 -15.35 8.01
CA GLU A 623 -24.21 -16.11 7.04
C GLU A 623 -24.14 -15.44 5.65
N LYS A 624 -24.15 -16.22 4.56
CA LYS A 624 -24.24 -15.66 3.20
C LYS A 624 -25.54 -14.85 3.02
N ARG A 625 -25.45 -13.74 2.29
CA ARG A 625 -26.61 -13.01 1.77
C ARG A 625 -27.12 -13.78 0.56
N TYR A 626 -28.20 -14.55 0.76
CA TYR A 626 -29.01 -15.06 -0.34
C TYR A 626 -29.67 -13.92 -1.12
#